data_AF-A0A965HX86-F1
#
_entry.id   AF-A0A965HX86-F1
#
_cell.length_a   1.000
_cell.length_b   1.000
_cell.length_c   1.000
_cell.angle_alpha   90.00
_cell.angle_beta   90.00
_cell.angle_gamma   90.00
#
_symmetry.space_group_name_H-M   'P 1'
#
loop_
_entity.id
_entity.type
_entity.pdbx_description
1 polymer ?
#
loop_
_entity_poly.entity_id
_entity_poly.type
_entity_poly.pdbx_seq_one_letter_code
_entity_poly.pdbx_strand_id
1 'polypeptide(L)'
;PVKRITVNAGAALSLQRHHHRAENWVVVNGVAEVTKDDDTFILHENESVYLPPMAIHQLVNPGKVPLNLIEVQSGSYLGEDDIERFEDVYGRD
;
A
#
# COMPACT_ATOMS: atom_id res chain seq x y z
N PRO A 1 7.99 3.05 11.72
CA PRO A 1 8.87 2.19 10.88
C PRO A 1 8.84 2.68 9.44
N VAL A 2 9.94 2.57 8.72
CA VAL A 2 10.04 2.99 7.31
C VAL A 2 10.42 1.76 6.48
N LYS A 3 9.63 1.43 5.46
CA LYS A 3 9.89 0.32 4.55
C LYS A 3 10.11 0.85 3.14
N ARG A 4 11.02 0.21 2.40
CA ARG A 4 11.17 0.38 0.96
C ARG A 4 10.50 -0.80 0.30
N ILE A 5 9.54 -0.54 -0.59
CA ILE A 5 8.78 -1.58 -1.27
C ILE A 5 8.98 -1.39 -2.78
N THR A 6 9.26 -2.50 -3.46
CA THR A 6 9.29 -2.57 -4.91
C THR A 6 8.16 -3.49 -5.37
N VAL A 7 7.29 -2.96 -6.22
CA VAL A 7 6.19 -3.72 -6.85
C VAL A 7 6.50 -3.85 -8.33
N ASN A 8 6.64 -5.09 -8.80
CA ASN A 8 6.93 -5.37 -10.20
C ASN A 8 5.79 -4.90 -11.12
N ALA A 9 6.08 -4.68 -12.39
CA ALA A 9 5.09 -4.32 -13.39
C ALA A 9 3.93 -5.33 -13.41
N GLY A 10 2.69 -4.85 -13.32
CA GLY A 10 1.48 -5.67 -13.28
C GLY A 10 1.24 -6.41 -11.95
N ALA A 11 2.11 -6.26 -10.95
CA ALA A 11 1.91 -6.83 -9.62
C ALA A 11 1.14 -5.88 -8.70
N ALA A 12 0.65 -6.43 -7.58
CA ALA A 12 -0.08 -5.69 -6.57
C ALA A 12 0.36 -6.09 -5.16
N LEU A 13 0.05 -5.24 -4.19
CA LEU A 13 -0.05 -5.65 -2.80
C LEU A 13 -1.44 -6.28 -2.57
N SER A 14 -1.56 -7.14 -1.56
CA SER A 14 -2.86 -7.73 -1.19
C SER A 14 -3.81 -6.64 -0.69
N LEU A 15 -5.11 -6.76 -0.98
CA LEU A 15 -6.14 -5.87 -0.43
C LEU A 15 -6.21 -6.09 1.08
N GLN A 16 -5.97 -5.05 1.87
CA GLN A 16 -5.80 -5.19 3.31
C GLN A 16 -6.29 -3.96 4.09
N ARG A 17 -6.41 -4.10 5.40
CA ARG A 17 -6.55 -2.97 6.33
C ARG A 17 -5.73 -3.19 7.60
N HIS A 18 -5.60 -2.12 8.38
CA HIS A 18 -4.96 -2.14 9.70
C HIS A 18 -5.90 -1.59 10.76
N HIS A 19 -6.02 -2.24 11.92
CA HIS A 19 -6.92 -1.74 12.97
C HIS A 19 -6.35 -0.53 13.72
N HIS A 20 -5.05 -0.50 13.95
CA HIS A 20 -4.40 0.52 14.78
C HIS A 20 -3.36 1.35 14.02
N ARG A 21 -2.73 0.76 13.00
CA ARG A 21 -1.67 1.39 12.22
C ARG A 21 -2.24 2.28 11.12
N ALA A 22 -1.65 3.46 10.99
CA ALA A 22 -1.75 4.30 9.81
C ALA A 22 -0.50 4.15 8.96
N GLU A 23 -0.66 4.35 7.65
CA GLU A 23 0.43 4.31 6.69
C GLU A 23 0.45 5.58 5.85
N ASN A 24 1.65 5.98 5.43
CA ASN A 24 1.83 6.98 4.41
C ASN A 24 2.73 6.40 3.33
N TRP A 25 2.21 6.31 2.11
CA TRP A 25 2.95 5.81 0.97
C TRP A 25 3.39 6.96 0.10
N VAL A 26 4.68 7.00 -0.25
CA VAL A 26 5.26 7.99 -1.16
C VAL A 26 5.85 7.27 -2.34
N VAL A 27 5.41 7.60 -3.55
CA VAL A 27 5.97 7.03 -4.78
C VAL A 27 7.33 7.66 -5.04
N VAL A 28 8.38 6.83 -5.06
CA VAL A 28 9.74 7.26 -5.38
C VAL A 28 9.98 7.24 -6.88
N ASN A 29 9.50 6.20 -7.57
CA ASN A 29 9.67 6.03 -9.00
C ASN A 29 8.57 5.11 -9.56
N GLY A 30 8.06 5.41 -10.75
CA GLY A 30 6.98 4.66 -11.40
C GLY A 30 5.59 5.27 -11.17
N VAL A 31 4.55 4.45 -11.34
CA VAL A 31 3.13 4.84 -11.21
C VAL A 31 2.43 3.82 -10.34
N ALA A 32 1.65 4.29 -9.37
CA ALA A 32 0.82 3.46 -8.52
C ALA A 32 -0.66 3.74 -8.80
N GLU A 33 -1.45 2.69 -8.98
CA GLU A 33 -2.90 2.78 -8.82
C GLU A 33 -3.20 2.38 -7.38
N VAL A 34 -3.81 3.29 -6.61
CA VAL A 34 -4.14 3.09 -5.21
C VAL A 34 -5.64 3.04 -5.08
N THR A 35 -6.13 2.00 -4.43
CA THR A 35 -7.49 1.94 -3.89
C THR A 35 -7.43 2.29 -2.42
N LYS A 36 -8.28 3.22 -1.99
CA LYS A 36 -8.49 3.60 -0.60
C LYS A 36 -9.99 3.72 -0.37
N ASP A 37 -10.53 2.80 0.42
CA ASP A 37 -11.95 2.59 0.64
C ASP A 37 -12.68 2.44 -0.71
N ASP A 38 -13.58 3.36 -1.05
CA ASP A 38 -14.37 3.32 -2.29
C ASP A 38 -13.71 4.07 -3.46
N ASP A 39 -12.58 4.75 -3.22
CA ASP A 39 -11.89 5.57 -4.22
C ASP A 39 -10.67 4.86 -4.79
N THR A 40 -10.55 4.86 -6.13
CA THR A 40 -9.35 4.42 -6.84
C THR A 40 -8.76 5.59 -7.63
N PHE A 41 -7.47 5.84 -7.46
CA PHE A 41 -6.76 6.94 -8.11
C PHE A 41 -5.30 6.60 -8.41
N ILE A 42 -4.71 7.36 -9.32
CA ILE A 42 -3.31 7.21 -9.72
C ILE A 42 -2.43 8.15 -8.91
N LEU A 43 -1.29 7.64 -8.46
CA LEU A 43 -0.18 8.42 -7.92
C LEU A 43 1.04 8.29 -8.85
N HIS A 44 1.64 9.43 -9.14
CA HIS A 44 2.90 9.60 -9.84
C HIS A 44 4.05 9.81 -8.87
N GLU A 45 5.27 9.87 -9.42
CA GLU A 45 6.48 10.14 -8.65
C GLU A 45 6.35 11.40 -7.79
N ASN A 46 6.85 11.32 -6.56
CA ASN A 46 6.77 12.36 -5.53
C ASN A 46 5.35 12.67 -5.01
N GLU A 47 4.32 11.96 -5.48
CA GLU A 47 3.00 11.99 -4.87
C GLU A 47 2.87 10.96 -3.75
N SER A 48 1.86 11.15 -2.91
CA SER A 48 1.68 10.33 -1.71
C SER A 48 0.22 10.17 -1.34
N VAL A 49 -0.04 9.16 -0.51
CA VAL A 49 -1.35 8.90 0.08
C VAL A 49 -1.20 8.55 1.55
N TYR A 50 -2.04 9.18 2.37
CA TYR A 50 -2.23 8.80 3.76
C TYR A 50 -3.39 7.81 3.88
N LEU A 51 -3.10 6.67 4.50
CA LEU A 51 -4.00 5.58 4.79
C LEU A 51 -4.25 5.55 6.30
N PRO A 52 -5.39 6.09 6.79
CA PRO A 52 -5.71 6.06 8.20
C PRO A 52 -6.01 4.62 8.66
N PRO A 53 -5.98 4.35 9.98
CA PRO A 53 -6.45 3.08 10.51
C PRO A 53 -7.88 2.81 10.06
N MET A 54 -8.22 1.54 9.91
CA MET A 54 -9.48 1.00 9.39
C MET A 54 -9.75 1.22 7.90
N ALA A 55 -8.95 2.02 7.18
CA ALA A 55 -9.09 2.16 5.73
C ALA A 55 -8.75 0.84 5.03
N ILE A 56 -9.63 0.39 4.14
CA ILE A 56 -9.35 -0.74 3.26
C ILE A 56 -8.54 -0.20 2.09
N HIS A 57 -7.39 -0.79 1.78
CA HIS A 57 -6.50 -0.23 0.79
C HIS A 57 -5.70 -1.28 0.03
N GLN A 58 -5.33 -0.92 -1.19
CA GLN A 58 -4.49 -1.72 -2.09
C GLN A 58 -3.63 -0.81 -2.95
N LEU A 59 -2.45 -1.31 -3.32
CA LEU A 59 -1.61 -0.69 -4.33
C LEU A 59 -1.33 -1.67 -5.46
N VAL A 60 -1.59 -1.23 -6.67
CA VAL A 60 -1.33 -1.95 -7.92
C VAL A 60 -0.29 -1.16 -8.71
N ASN A 61 0.65 -1.84 -9.35
CA ASN A 61 1.53 -1.23 -10.34
C ASN A 61 0.97 -1.49 -11.76
N PRO A 62 0.19 -0.56 -12.35
CA PRO A 62 -0.32 -0.72 -13.71
C PRO A 62 0.76 -0.47 -14.78
N GLY A 63 1.94 -0.02 -14.39
CA GLY A 63 3.02 0.36 -15.27
C GLY A 63 3.76 -0.83 -15.89
N LYS A 64 4.70 -0.49 -16.79
CA LYS A 64 5.59 -1.46 -17.46
C LYS A 64 6.99 -1.53 -16.85
N VAL A 65 7.23 -0.74 -15.81
CA VAL A 65 8.50 -0.69 -15.06
C VAL A 65 8.22 -0.92 -13.57
N PRO A 66 9.21 -1.35 -12.77
CA PRO A 66 9.03 -1.49 -11.33
C PRO A 66 8.61 -0.17 -10.67
N LEU A 67 7.60 -0.26 -9.81
CA LEU A 67 7.17 0.82 -8.92
C LEU A 67 7.98 0.70 -7.62
N ASN A 68 8.59 1.80 -7.20
CA ASN A 68 9.29 1.89 -5.93
C ASN A 68 8.59 2.90 -5.03
N LEU A 69 8.26 2.51 -3.81
CA LEU A 69 7.65 3.39 -2.82
C LEU A 69 8.35 3.32 -1.45
N ILE A 70 8.22 4.40 -0.69
CA ILE A 70 8.49 4.43 0.74
C ILE A 70 7.16 4.31 1.46
N GLU A 71 7.08 3.37 2.40
CA GLU A 71 5.98 3.26 3.34
C GLU A 71 6.45 3.73 4.71
N VAL A 72 5.77 4.72 5.26
CA VAL A 72 5.97 5.19 6.64
C VAL A 72 4.78 4.75 7.48
N GLN A 73 5.05 3.89 8.45
CA GLN A 73 4.05 3.38 9.40
C GLN A 73 4.07 4.18 10.69
N SER A 74 2.88 4.53 11.19
CA SER A 74 2.67 5.30 12.44
C SER A 74 1.44 4.80 13.20
N GLY A 75 1.42 4.94 14.51
CA GLY A 75 0.34 4.43 15.37
C GLY A 75 0.85 3.90 16.70
N SER A 76 -0.06 3.56 17.61
CA SER A 76 0.26 3.01 18.93
C SER A 76 0.63 1.52 18.90
N TYR A 77 0.26 0.81 17.82
CA TYR A 77 0.53 -0.61 17.62
C TYR A 77 0.87 -0.89 16.17
N LEU A 78 1.91 -1.69 15.94
CA LEU A 78 2.50 -1.94 14.61
C LEU A 78 2.81 -3.43 14.38
N GLY A 79 2.21 -4.31 15.18
CA GLY A 79 2.34 -5.76 15.02
C GLY A 79 1.80 -6.23 13.67
N GLU A 80 2.30 -7.36 13.18
CA GLU A 80 1.84 -7.95 11.91
C GLU A 80 0.44 -8.58 12.02
N ASP A 81 -0.01 -8.89 13.24
CA ASP A 81 -1.37 -9.30 13.59
C ASP A 81 -2.40 -8.17 13.49
N ASP A 82 -1.96 -6.92 13.31
CA ASP A 82 -2.83 -5.78 13.03
C ASP A 82 -3.40 -5.79 11.60
N ILE A 83 -2.96 -6.73 10.74
CA ILE A 83 -3.29 -6.74 9.32
C ILE A 83 -4.39 -7.76 9.01
N GLU A 84 -5.52 -7.28 8.51
CA GLU A 84 -6.57 -8.11 7.92
C GLU A 84 -6.48 -8.05 6.39
N ARG A 85 -6.47 -9.21 5.72
CA ARG A 85 -6.39 -9.34 4.26
C ARG A 85 -7.71 -9.83 3.70
N PHE A 86 -8.19 -9.16 2.65
CA PHE A 86 -9.49 -9.44 2.01
C PHE A 86 -9.33 -10.21 0.70
N GLU A 87 -8.28 -9.91 -0.07
CA GLU A 87 -7.93 -10.66 -1.28
C GLU A 87 -6.43 -10.91 -1.27
N ASP A 88 -6.03 -12.14 -0.96
CA ASP A 88 -4.64 -12.53 -1.08
C ASP A 88 -4.40 -13.31 -2.38
N VAL A 89 -3.93 -12.59 -3.39
CA VAL A 89 -3.52 -13.17 -4.67
C VAL A 89 -2.26 -14.05 -4.52
N TYR A 90 -1.58 -14.00 -3.37
CA TYR A 90 -0.30 -14.67 -3.12
C TYR A 90 -0.35 -15.83 -2.12
N GLY A 91 -1.53 -16.15 -1.56
CA GLY A 91 -1.78 -17.37 -0.77
C GLY A 91 -0.92 -17.52 0.49
N ARG A 92 -0.78 -16.46 1.28
CA ARG A 92 -0.05 -16.47 2.56
C ARG A 92 -1.07 -16.57 3.70
N ASP A 93 -1.11 -17.74 4.32
CA ASP A 93 -1.85 -18.01 5.57
C ASP A 93 -1.25 -17.25 6.78
#